data_AF-A0A353PC82-F1
#
_entry.id   AF-A0A353PC82-F1
#
_cell.length_a   1.000
_cell.length_b   1.000
_cell.length_c   1.000
_cell.angle_alpha   90.00
_cell.angle_beta   90.00
_cell.angle_gamma   90.00
#
_symmetry.space_group_name_H-M   'P 1'
#
loop_
_entity.id
_entity.type
_entity.pdbx_description
1 polymer ?
#
loop_
_entity_poly.entity_id
_entity_poly.type
_entity_poly.pdbx_seq_one_letter_code
_entity_poly.pdbx_strand_id
1 'polypeptide(L)'
;GSGKSTLINDTLHAAAARQLQGAGAVPAPFEGIEGLDQFDHVIDIDQSPIGRTPRSNPATYTGIFTPIRELFAGTQEARSRGYGPGRFSFNVKGGRC
;
A
#
# COMPACT_ATOMS: atom_id res chain seq x y z
N GLY A 1 -24.57 14.10 -9.87
CA GLY A 1 -24.25 12.71 -9.54
C GLY A 1 -24.90 11.77 -10.52
N SER A 2 -24.23 11.49 -11.64
CA SER A 2 -24.76 10.61 -12.70
C SER A 2 -24.58 9.11 -12.41
N GLY A 3 -24.32 8.73 -11.16
CA GLY A 3 -24.11 7.33 -10.75
C GLY A 3 -22.73 6.71 -11.06
N LYS A 4 -21.76 7.46 -11.59
CA LYS A 4 -20.44 6.89 -11.96
C LYS A 4 -19.71 6.21 -10.80
N SER A 5 -19.64 6.89 -9.65
CA SER A 5 -18.97 6.34 -8.46
C SER A 5 -19.70 5.10 -7.93
N THR A 6 -21.03 5.10 -7.99
CA THR A 6 -21.83 3.94 -7.62
C THR A 6 -21.55 2.76 -8.55
N LEU A 7 -21.52 2.98 -9.86
CA LEU A 7 -21.21 1.93 -10.83
C LEU A 7 -19.79 1.37 -10.65
N ILE A 8 -18.78 2.24 -10.56
CA ILE A 8 -17.37 1.83 -10.55
C ILE A 8 -16.92 1.35 -9.17
N ASN A 9 -17.15 2.14 -8.12
CA ASN A 9 -16.58 1.90 -6.81
C ASN A 9 -17.50 1.00 -5.96
N ASP A 10 -18.78 1.37 -5.88
CA ASP A 10 -19.73 0.71 -4.98
C ASP A 10 -20.25 -0.62 -5.55
N THR A 11 -20.26 -0.80 -6.87
CA THR A 11 -20.70 -2.03 -7.54
C THR A 11 -19.52 -2.82 -8.11
N LEU A 12 -18.88 -2.36 -9.18
CA LEU A 12 -17.90 -3.15 -9.93
C LEU A 12 -16.67 -3.50 -9.09
N HIS A 13 -16.02 -2.51 -8.48
CA HIS A 13 -14.83 -2.74 -7.66
C HIS A 13 -15.16 -3.59 -6.43
N ALA A 14 -16.25 -3.29 -5.71
CA ALA A 14 -16.66 -4.08 -4.55
C ALA A 14 -16.97 -5.55 -4.89
N ALA A 15 -17.65 -5.81 -6.01
CA ALA A 15 -17.94 -7.16 -6.46
C ALA A 15 -16.67 -7.90 -6.91
N ALA A 16 -15.81 -7.24 -7.70
CA ALA A 16 -14.53 -7.81 -8.16
C ALA A 16 -13.59 -8.12 -6.98
N ALA A 17 -13.42 -7.18 -6.03
CA ALA A 17 -12.57 -7.37 -4.86
C ALA A 17 -13.08 -8.50 -3.96
N ARG A 18 -14.41 -8.65 -3.84
CA ARG A 18 -15.02 -9.75 -3.12
C ARG A 18 -14.76 -11.10 -3.78
N GLN A 19 -14.92 -11.20 -5.10
CA GLN A 19 -14.75 -12.45 -5.84
C GLN A 19 -13.28 -12.86 -6.00
N LEU A 20 -12.41 -11.91 -6.33
CA LEU A 20 -11.00 -12.16 -6.65
C LEU A 20 -10.11 -12.23 -5.39
N GLN A 21 -10.43 -11.46 -4.36
CA GLN A 21 -9.56 -11.26 -3.19
C GLN A 21 -10.26 -11.55 -1.86
N GLY A 22 -11.53 -11.98 -1.85
CA GLY A 22 -12.27 -12.28 -0.63
C GLY A 22 -12.58 -11.05 0.23
N ALA A 23 -12.60 -9.84 -0.35
CA ALA A 23 -12.84 -8.61 0.38
C ALA A 23 -14.23 -8.60 1.05
N GLY A 24 -14.31 -8.01 2.25
CA GLY A 24 -15.55 -7.94 3.04
C GLY A 24 -16.58 -6.93 2.55
N ALA A 25 -16.24 -6.08 1.59
CA ALA A 25 -17.16 -5.07 1.04
C ALA A 25 -18.39 -5.74 0.41
N VAL A 26 -19.55 -5.13 0.61
CA VAL A 26 -20.81 -5.57 0.01
C VAL A 26 -21.11 -4.67 -1.19
N PRO A 27 -21.17 -5.21 -2.42
CA PRO A 27 -21.48 -4.41 -3.60
C PRO A 27 -22.91 -3.87 -3.55
N ALA A 28 -23.13 -2.69 -4.13
CA ALA A 28 -24.47 -2.16 -4.38
C ALA A 28 -25.24 -3.09 -5.35
N PRO A 29 -26.59 -3.12 -5.31
CA PRO A 29 -27.39 -4.10 -6.07
C PRO A 29 -27.08 -4.13 -7.57
N PHE A 30 -26.90 -5.33 -8.12
CA PHE A 30 -26.65 -5.60 -9.54
C PHE A 30 -27.16 -7.01 -9.88
N GLU A 31 -27.43 -7.29 -11.16
CA GLU A 31 -27.95 -8.60 -11.61
C GLU A 31 -26.85 -9.66 -11.70
N GLY A 32 -25.72 -9.33 -12.34
CA GLY A 32 -24.59 -10.24 -12.52
C GLY A 32 -23.37 -9.54 -13.13
N ILE A 33 -22.20 -10.18 -13.02
CA ILE A 33 -20.95 -9.79 -13.68
C ILE A 33 -20.33 -11.06 -14.27
N GLU A 34 -19.97 -11.01 -15.55
CA GLU A 34 -19.33 -12.10 -16.28
C GLU A 34 -17.86 -11.75 -16.59
N GLY A 35 -17.01 -12.76 -16.78
CA GLY A 35 -15.61 -12.59 -17.19
C GLY A 35 -14.64 -12.21 -16.07
N LEU A 36 -15.07 -12.17 -14.80
CA LEU A 36 -14.16 -11.91 -13.67
C LEU A 36 -13.11 -13.01 -13.50
N ASP A 37 -13.38 -14.22 -13.99
CA ASP A 37 -12.44 -15.34 -14.05
C ASP A 37 -11.21 -15.09 -14.94
N GLN A 38 -11.23 -14.05 -15.78
CA GLN A 38 -10.08 -13.64 -16.60
C GLN A 38 -9.08 -12.75 -15.85
N PHE A 39 -9.36 -12.42 -14.59
CA PHE A 39 -8.55 -11.51 -13.79
C PHE A 39 -8.10 -12.19 -12.51
N ASP A 40 -6.83 -11.96 -12.12
CA ASP A 40 -6.33 -12.44 -10.84
C ASP A 40 -6.68 -11.48 -9.69
N HIS A 41 -6.58 -10.17 -9.94
CA HIS A 41 -6.69 -9.12 -8.93
C HIS A 41 -7.36 -7.87 -9.50
N VAL A 42 -8.06 -7.14 -8.64
CA VAL A 42 -8.49 -5.77 -8.89
C VAL A 42 -7.75 -4.83 -7.93
N ILE A 43 -7.36 -3.66 -8.40
CA ILE A 43 -6.68 -2.64 -7.60
C ILE A 43 -7.35 -1.30 -7.88
N ASP A 44 -7.94 -0.70 -6.85
CA ASP A 44 -8.39 0.70 -6.89
C ASP A 44 -7.23 1.62 -6.46
N ILE A 45 -6.88 2.56 -7.33
CA ILE A 45 -5.90 3.61 -7.04
C ILE A 45 -6.69 4.88 -6.77
N ASP A 46 -6.91 5.15 -5.49
CA ASP A 46 -7.77 6.23 -5.04
C ASP A 46 -7.00 7.51 -4.70
N GLN A 47 -7.74 8.51 -4.22
CA GLN A 47 -7.22 9.80 -3.77
C GLN A 47 -7.08 9.86 -2.25
N SER A 48 -7.16 8.72 -1.57
CA SER A 48 -6.98 8.68 -0.13
C SER A 48 -5.53 9.03 0.23
N PRO A 49 -5.29 9.66 1.40
CA PRO A 49 -3.92 9.90 1.85
C PRO A 49 -3.15 8.59 1.99
N ILE A 50 -1.93 8.56 1.44
CA ILE A 50 -0.99 7.42 1.51
C ILE A 50 -0.79 6.87 2.94
N GLY A 51 -0.90 7.73 3.94
CA GLY A 51 -0.98 7.30 5.33
C GLY A 51 -1.46 8.43 6.23
N ARG A 52 -1.87 8.07 7.45
CA ARG A 52 -2.44 9.00 8.43
C ARG A 52 -1.42 9.59 9.41
N THR A 53 -0.13 9.29 9.22
CA THR A 53 0.93 9.75 10.12
C THR A 53 2.08 10.38 9.34
N PRO A 54 2.87 11.27 9.94
CA PRO A 54 4.06 11.84 9.30
C PRO A 54 5.15 10.79 8.95
N ARG A 55 5.03 9.56 9.44
CA ARG A 55 5.93 8.45 9.11
C ARG A 55 5.63 7.81 7.75
N SER A 56 4.49 8.16 7.14
CA SER A 56 4.11 7.71 5.81
C SER A 56 4.51 8.78 4.81
N ASN A 57 5.43 8.43 3.93
CA ASN A 57 5.92 9.29 2.85
C ASN A 57 6.16 8.44 1.59
N PRO A 58 6.45 9.06 0.43
CA PRO A 58 6.69 8.33 -0.82
C PRO A 58 7.78 7.26 -0.70
N ALA A 59 8.84 7.51 0.09
CA ALA A 59 9.92 6.55 0.24
C ALA A 59 9.52 5.30 1.02
N THR A 60 8.65 5.44 2.03
CA THR A 60 8.10 4.29 2.75
C THR A 60 7.02 3.56 1.95
N TYR A 61 6.19 4.29 1.19
CA TYR A 61 5.07 3.70 0.47
C TYR A 61 5.53 2.87 -0.74
N THR A 62 6.53 3.38 -1.47
CA THR A 62 7.16 2.66 -2.59
C THR A 62 8.15 1.58 -2.14
N GLY A 63 8.46 1.51 -0.84
CA GLY A 63 9.44 0.57 -0.28
C GLY A 63 10.91 0.97 -0.49
N ILE A 64 11.22 2.02 -1.25
CA ILE A 64 12.60 2.45 -1.55
C ILE A 64 13.38 2.88 -0.30
N PHE A 65 12.72 3.23 0.80
CA PHE A 65 13.42 3.57 2.04
C PHE A 65 14.19 2.37 2.63
N THR A 66 13.80 1.13 2.33
CA THR A 66 14.55 -0.06 2.77
C THR A 66 15.94 -0.17 2.14
N PRO A 67 16.09 -0.19 0.80
CA PRO A 67 17.40 -0.25 0.19
C PRO A 67 18.26 0.98 0.53
N ILE A 68 17.65 2.17 0.70
CA ILE A 68 18.38 3.34 1.21
C ILE A 68 19.02 3.05 2.58
N ARG A 69 18.27 2.48 3.53
CA ARG A 69 18.83 2.14 4.86
C ARG A 69 19.90 1.06 4.78
N GLU A 70 19.76 0.09 3.89
CA GLU A 70 20.76 -0.95 3.65
C GLU A 70 22.06 -0.37 3.08
N LEU A 71 21.96 0.56 2.13
CA LEU A 71 23.09 1.29 1.58
C LEU A 71 23.84 2.06 2.68
N PHE A 72 23.13 2.76 3.56
CA PHE A 72 23.73 3.49 4.68
C PHE A 72 24.43 2.54 5.68
N ALA A 73 23.80 1.41 5.99
CA ALA A 73 24.39 0.38 6.85
C ALA A 73 25.65 -0.27 6.23
N GLY A 74 25.78 -0.26 4.90
CA GLY A 74 26.95 -0.77 4.18
C GLY A 74 28.20 0.14 4.24
N THR A 75 28.06 1.39 4.66
CA THR A 75 29.19 2.34 4.75
C THR A 75 30.25 1.86 5.76
N GLN A 76 31.52 2.25 5.57
CA GLN A 76 32.60 1.88 6.49
C GLN A 76 32.34 2.42 7.90
N GLU A 77 31.83 3.65 8.00
CA GLU A 77 31.50 4.29 9.28
C GLU A 77 30.33 3.61 10.00
N ALA A 78 29.30 3.18 9.27
CA ALA A 78 28.22 2.41 9.87
C ALA A 78 28.73 1.07 10.41
N ARG A 79 29.59 0.38 9.65
CA ARG A 79 30.19 -0.90 10.06
C ARG A 79 31.10 -0.76 11.28
N SER A 80 31.97 0.24 11.33
CA SER A 80 32.87 0.49 12.48
C SER A 80 32.10 0.78 13.77
N ARG A 81 30.90 1.38 13.65
CA ARG A 81 30.02 1.71 14.78
C ARG A 81 28.95 0.64 15.08
N GLY A 82 28.91 -0.47 14.34
CA GLY A 82 27.91 -1.52 14.52
C GLY A 82 26.48 -1.11 14.14
N TYR A 83 26.31 -0.14 13.23
CA TYR A 83 25.00 0.36 12.81
C TYR A 83 24.39 -0.51 11.71
N GLY A 84 23.35 -1.27 12.06
CA GLY A 84 22.49 -1.94 11.08
C GLY A 84 21.43 -1.02 10.46
N PRO A 85 20.64 -1.50 9.49
CA PRO A 85 19.60 -0.71 8.80
C PRO A 85 18.54 -0.11 9.75
N GLY A 86 18.36 -0.70 10.93
CA GLY A 86 17.47 -0.17 11.98
C GLY A 86 17.92 1.16 12.56
N ARG A 87 19.24 1.45 12.59
CA ARG A 87 19.78 2.74 13.06
C ARG A 87 19.30 3.90 12.20
N PHE A 88 19.12 3.66 10.90
CA PHE A 88 18.70 4.65 9.90
C PHE A 88 17.18 4.68 9.70
N SER A 89 16.41 4.04 10.57
CA SER A 89 14.95 4.04 10.52
C SER A 89 14.37 5.07 11.49
N PHE A 90 13.50 5.96 11.00
CA PHE A 90 12.71 6.84 11.86
C PHE A 90 11.59 6.10 12.62
N ASN A 91 11.31 4.85 12.27
CA ASN A 91 10.27 4.04 12.93
C ASN A 91 10.76 3.26 14.14
N VAL A 92 12.08 3.06 14.29
CA VAL A 92 12.67 2.20 15.33
C VAL A 92 13.46 3.04 16.33
N LYS A 93 13.43 2.66 17.62
CA LYS A 93 14.28 3.29 18.65
C LYS A 93 15.75 2.95 18.35
N GLY A 94 16.64 3.94 18.43
CA GLY A 94 18.06 3.75 18.17
C GLY A 94 18.71 5.02 17.61
N GLY A 95 18.38 5.38 16.37
CA GLY A 95 18.94 6.55 15.69
C GLY A 95 17.95 7.68 15.36
N ARG A 96 16.66 7.49 15.66
CA ARG A 96 15.65 8.57 15.52
C ARG A 96 15.75 9.57 16.67
N CYS A 97 15.38 10.82 16.39
CA CYS A 97 15.24 11.90 17.38
C CYS A 97 14.19 11.56 18.44
#